data_AF-A0A8H7CXF8-F1
#
_entry.id   AF-A0A8H7CXF8-F1
#
_cell.length_a   1.000
_cell.length_b   1.000
_cell.length_c   1.000
_cell.angle_alpha   90.00
_cell.angle_beta   90.00
_cell.angle_gamma   90.00
#
_symmetry.space_group_name_H-M   'P 1'
#
loop_
_entity.id
_entity.type
_entity.pdbx_description
1 polymer ?
#
loop_
_entity_poly.entity_id
_entity_poly.type
_entity_poly.pdbx_seq_one_letter_code
_entity_poly.pdbx_strand_id
1 'polypeptide(L)'
;MVRDWEVDDEANESPYDYAEVEATTMADVLARLAAEEHARVVKEGASALVMKPGPFLIAGIQIQEDQAAIRLEAKRVNRTTIQATALQRSRTLLLGKVKALHDIQDTYMPGLHTWISQQNPPLPTGNNAAPETIPIYLPSSLPADCRQAVCVTALVEQEDALRNAQADEALRNLRSGLRTRTFAHKFKRKHTSGQGAYTKSRELLDGIEDRIRTAATRYRAARAALLALRGHGEWENVLQDLKQEDIRGMNEHLLNEEEKEENRKARLLAGLPADVDGTDIDKYGEPVEPTALFNLETGEGRRKLSWIWYTGAIKDSDLAQDGSLHEGMCFEFIPTYAHTDVDIRIEWTKARARADRWKEELILLEEEMRRVLQFCGWKKRWWEGKIDCGRVVSPELNEGLQAYARAQAAREGRWENDWQMKWAAVRERAQTVMRDHIIDVTELLPLEVELEEEMEEEDDYDEFEEEVDSL
;
A
#
# COMPACT_ATOMS: atom_id res chain seq x y z
N MET A 1 -3.05 3.08 -23.36
CA MET A 1 -1.78 3.38 -22.68
C MET A 1 -0.81 2.20 -22.71
N VAL A 2 -1.06 1.09 -21.99
CA VAL A 2 -0.03 0.02 -21.87
C VAL A 2 0.28 -0.68 -23.18
N ARG A 3 -0.74 -0.98 -23.99
CA ARG A 3 -0.56 -1.53 -25.35
C ARG A 3 0.14 -0.54 -26.28
N ASP A 4 -0.11 0.76 -26.11
CA ASP A 4 0.50 1.80 -26.95
C ASP A 4 1.99 1.93 -26.62
N TRP A 5 2.34 1.91 -25.33
CA TRP A 5 3.72 1.88 -24.86
C TRP A 5 4.48 0.60 -25.29
N GLU A 6 3.82 -0.56 -25.35
CA GLU A 6 4.45 -1.79 -25.86
C GLU A 6 4.73 -1.76 -27.37
N VAL A 7 4.02 -0.92 -28.12
CA VAL A 7 4.25 -0.75 -29.56
C VAL A 7 5.37 0.24 -29.84
N ASP A 8 5.46 1.30 -29.03
CA ASP A 8 6.49 2.34 -29.15
C ASP A 8 6.77 2.91 -27.75
N ASP A 9 7.88 2.47 -27.15
CA ASP A 9 8.29 2.86 -25.79
C ASP A 9 9.02 4.21 -25.75
N GLU A 10 9.54 4.68 -26.89
CA GLU A 10 10.17 5.99 -27.02
C GLU A 10 9.14 7.12 -27.20
N ALA A 11 8.03 6.86 -27.90
CA ALA A 11 7.01 7.86 -28.16
C ALA A 11 5.95 8.01 -27.05
N ASN A 12 5.78 6.99 -26.20
CA ASN A 12 4.70 6.95 -25.22
C ASN A 12 5.21 7.01 -23.77
N GLU A 13 4.42 7.62 -22.88
CA GLU A 13 4.74 7.63 -21.45
C GLU A 13 4.74 6.23 -20.86
N SER A 14 5.77 5.94 -20.06
CA SER A 14 5.91 4.68 -19.33
C SER A 14 4.70 4.46 -18.40
N PRO A 15 3.95 3.36 -18.57
CA PRO A 15 2.84 2.99 -17.69
C PRO A 15 3.28 2.70 -16.25
N TYR A 16 4.57 2.45 -16.04
CA TYR A 16 5.18 2.16 -14.74
C TYR A 16 5.62 3.43 -14.02
N ASP A 17 5.72 4.54 -14.74
CA ASP A 17 6.20 5.79 -14.19
C ASP A 17 5.09 6.49 -13.41
N TYR A 18 5.50 7.04 -12.28
CA TYR A 18 4.64 7.87 -11.47
C TYR A 18 4.66 9.28 -12.04
N ALA A 19 3.66 9.62 -12.85
CA ALA A 19 3.43 11.00 -13.24
C ALA A 19 2.99 11.79 -12.00
N GLU A 20 3.75 12.82 -11.61
CA GLU A 20 3.30 13.77 -10.60
C GLU A 20 2.12 14.55 -11.17
N VAL A 21 0.90 14.09 -10.85
CA VAL A 21 -0.29 14.86 -11.19
C VAL A 21 -0.25 16.16 -10.37
N GLU A 22 -0.43 17.30 -11.03
CA GLU A 22 -0.62 18.59 -10.33
C GLU A 22 -1.98 18.58 -9.62
N ALA A 23 -2.03 18.08 -8.39
CA ALA A 23 -3.21 18.18 -7.55
C ALA A 23 -3.22 19.50 -6.79
N THR A 24 -4.38 20.16 -6.77
CA THR A 24 -4.59 21.42 -6.05
C THR A 24 -4.18 21.25 -4.58
N THR A 25 -3.12 21.95 -4.19
CA THR A 25 -2.65 22.02 -2.81
C THR A 25 -3.34 23.15 -2.07
N MET A 26 -3.24 23.15 -0.74
CA MET A 26 -3.69 24.30 0.05
C MET A 26 -2.98 25.60 -0.36
N ALA A 27 -1.72 25.51 -0.80
CA ALA A 27 -0.96 26.64 -1.32
C ALA A 27 -1.51 27.17 -2.66
N ASP A 28 -1.99 26.29 -3.53
CA ASP A 28 -2.60 26.70 -4.80
C ASP A 28 -3.95 27.38 -4.58
N VAL A 29 -4.75 26.88 -3.63
CA VAL A 29 -6.00 27.54 -3.21
C VAL A 29 -5.70 28.93 -2.66
N LEU A 30 -4.65 29.09 -1.85
CA LEU A 30 -4.24 30.41 -1.38
C LEU A 30 -3.81 31.34 -2.50
N ALA A 31 -3.01 30.86 -3.45
CA ALA A 31 -2.56 31.66 -4.57
C ALA A 31 -3.77 32.15 -5.39
N ARG A 32 -4.75 31.27 -5.60
CA ARG A 32 -6.03 31.62 -6.25
C ARG A 32 -6.81 32.66 -5.45
N LEU A 33 -7.02 32.45 -4.15
CA LEU A 33 -7.73 33.41 -3.29
C LEU A 33 -7.03 34.77 -3.23
N ALA A 34 -5.69 34.80 -3.19
CA ALA A 34 -4.91 36.02 -3.22
C ALA A 34 -5.02 36.77 -4.56
N ALA A 35 -5.07 36.04 -5.68
CA ALA A 35 -5.28 36.60 -7.01
C ALA A 35 -6.69 37.18 -7.18
N GLU A 36 -7.72 36.45 -6.73
CA GLU A 36 -9.12 36.92 -6.71
C GLU A 36 -9.28 38.18 -5.87
N GLU A 37 -8.63 38.23 -4.70
CA GLU A 37 -8.64 39.40 -3.84
C GLU A 37 -7.88 40.59 -4.45
N HIS A 38 -6.73 40.36 -5.09
CA HIS A 38 -6.01 41.41 -5.82
C HIS A 38 -6.89 41.99 -6.94
N ALA A 39 -7.60 41.13 -7.68
CA ALA A 39 -8.54 41.57 -8.73
C ALA A 39 -9.70 42.39 -8.15
N ARG A 40 -10.21 42.05 -6.96
CA ARG A 40 -11.21 42.86 -6.24
C ARG A 40 -10.65 44.20 -5.79
N VAL A 41 -9.47 44.24 -5.19
CA VAL A 41 -8.82 45.48 -4.74
C VAL A 41 -8.58 46.44 -5.90
N VAL A 42 -8.18 45.93 -7.07
CA VAL A 42 -7.99 46.72 -8.29
C VAL A 42 -9.32 47.32 -8.80
N LYS A 43 -10.46 46.64 -8.60
CA LYS A 43 -11.79 47.09 -9.04
C LYS A 43 -12.52 47.99 -8.04
N GLU A 44 -12.45 47.65 -6.75
CA GLU A 44 -13.28 48.22 -5.68
C GLU A 44 -12.49 49.12 -4.71
N GLY A 45 -11.16 49.17 -4.83
CA GLY A 45 -10.27 49.85 -3.89
C GLY A 45 -9.77 48.94 -2.77
N ALA A 46 -8.73 49.38 -2.04
CA ALA A 46 -8.14 48.58 -0.96
C ALA A 46 -9.09 48.42 0.23
N SER A 47 -9.24 47.18 0.71
CA SER A 47 -9.93 46.87 1.96
C SER A 47 -9.13 47.36 3.17
N ALA A 48 -9.82 47.82 4.22
CA ALA A 48 -9.21 48.40 5.43
C ALA A 48 -8.70 47.36 6.45
N LEU A 49 -8.75 46.06 6.13
CA LEU A 49 -8.35 44.98 7.05
C LEU A 49 -6.82 44.84 7.12
N VAL A 50 -6.28 44.69 8.33
CA VAL A 50 -4.82 44.64 8.63
C VAL A 50 -4.17 43.36 8.09
N MET A 51 -4.90 42.25 8.07
CA MET A 51 -4.52 40.99 7.44
C MET A 51 -5.60 40.64 6.40
N LYS A 52 -5.29 39.70 5.49
CA LYS A 52 -6.24 39.14 4.54
C LYS A 52 -6.93 37.89 5.13
N PRO A 53 -8.20 37.60 4.79
CA PRO A 53 -8.95 36.47 5.35
C PRO A 53 -8.28 35.09 5.19
N GLY A 54 -7.67 34.81 4.03
CA GLY A 54 -7.02 33.52 3.74
C GLY A 54 -5.86 33.19 4.69
N PRO A 55 -4.84 34.08 4.85
CA PRO A 55 -3.78 33.91 5.83
C PRO A 55 -4.27 33.74 7.28
N PHE A 56 -5.36 34.41 7.67
CA PHE A 56 -5.97 34.24 8.99
C PHE A 56 -6.51 32.82 9.19
N LEU A 57 -7.27 32.30 8.21
CA LEU A 57 -7.81 30.94 8.26
C LEU A 57 -6.70 29.90 8.33
N ILE A 58 -5.62 30.07 7.56
CA ILE A 58 -4.48 29.15 7.60
C ILE A 58 -3.73 29.20 8.92
N ALA A 59 -3.54 30.38 9.49
CA ALA A 59 -2.95 30.49 10.82
C ALA A 59 -3.79 29.68 11.83
N GLY A 60 -5.12 29.78 11.77
CA GLY A 60 -6.03 28.97 12.58
C GLY A 60 -5.92 27.47 12.32
N ILE A 61 -5.90 27.04 11.06
CA ILE A 61 -5.75 25.63 10.66
C ILE A 61 -4.39 25.07 11.15
N GLN A 62 -3.30 25.81 10.95
CA GLN A 62 -1.97 25.41 11.41
C GLN A 62 -1.91 25.30 12.93
N ILE A 63 -2.58 26.19 13.67
CA ILE A 63 -2.67 26.09 15.13
C ILE A 63 -3.41 24.81 15.53
N GLN A 64 -4.51 24.45 14.85
CA GLN A 64 -5.22 23.19 15.12
C GLN A 64 -4.33 21.96 14.85
N GLU A 65 -3.52 22.00 13.79
CA GLU A 65 -2.53 20.95 13.47
C GLU A 65 -1.43 20.85 14.53
N ASP A 66 -0.87 21.99 14.94
CA ASP A 66 0.14 22.08 16.00
C ASP A 66 -0.44 21.55 17.34
N GLN A 67 -1.70 21.88 17.66
CA GLN A 67 -2.39 21.35 18.82
C GLN A 67 -2.51 19.83 18.75
N ALA A 68 -2.94 19.27 17.61
CA ALA A 68 -3.08 17.82 17.43
C ALA A 68 -1.72 17.10 17.57
N ALA A 69 -0.66 17.65 16.98
CA ALA A 69 0.69 17.12 17.09
C ALA A 69 1.22 17.14 18.54
N ILE A 70 1.01 18.25 19.26
CA ILE A 70 1.39 18.38 20.67
C ILE A 70 0.59 17.43 21.56
N ARG A 71 -0.72 17.23 21.31
CA ARG A 71 -1.53 16.23 22.05
C ARG A 71 -0.98 14.82 21.87
N LEU A 72 -0.59 14.46 20.65
CA LEU A 72 0.01 13.16 20.37
C LEU A 72 1.35 13.00 21.11
N GLU A 73 2.26 13.96 20.99
CA GLU A 73 3.57 13.90 21.66
C GLU A 73 3.45 13.94 23.20
N ALA A 74 2.42 14.59 23.73
CA ALA A 74 2.12 14.59 25.16
C ALA A 74 1.71 13.20 25.70
N LYS A 75 1.14 12.32 24.87
CA LYS A 75 0.78 10.93 25.23
C LYS A 75 1.97 9.96 25.27
N ARG A 76 3.14 10.36 24.76
CA ARG A 76 4.30 9.48 24.65
C ARG A 76 4.70 8.85 26.00
N VAL A 77 4.77 7.52 26.04
CA VAL A 77 4.97 6.75 27.28
C VAL A 77 6.40 6.90 27.82
N ASN A 78 7.41 6.69 26.97
CA ASN A 78 8.83 6.70 27.35
C ASN A 78 9.56 7.96 26.88
N ARG A 79 9.23 9.10 27.49
CA ARG A 79 9.75 10.42 27.09
C ARG A 79 11.10 10.73 27.72
N THR A 80 12.08 11.07 26.90
CA THR A 80 13.41 11.53 27.38
C THR A 80 13.37 12.99 27.84
N THR A 81 14.36 13.43 28.64
CA THR A 81 14.48 14.83 29.07
C THR A 81 14.59 15.80 27.89
N ILE A 82 15.26 15.40 26.81
CA ILE A 82 15.38 16.19 25.58
C ILE A 82 14.00 16.34 24.91
N GLN A 83 13.23 15.26 24.80
CA GLN A 83 11.87 15.27 24.25
C GLN A 83 10.90 16.08 25.12
N ALA A 84 11.01 16.00 26.45
CA ALA A 84 10.23 16.83 27.37
C ALA A 84 10.52 18.33 27.20
N THR A 85 11.79 18.69 27.01
CA THR A 85 12.20 20.07 26.73
C THR A 85 11.67 20.55 25.37
N ALA A 86 11.71 19.68 24.35
CA ALA A 86 11.17 19.99 23.02
C ALA A 86 9.65 20.19 23.04
N LEU A 87 8.91 19.34 23.77
CA LEU A 87 7.47 19.51 23.98
C LEU A 87 7.15 20.84 24.65
N GLN A 88 7.90 21.20 25.70
CA GLN A 88 7.67 22.47 26.40
C GLN A 88 7.95 23.68 25.50
N ARG A 89 9.01 23.64 24.68
CA ARG A 89 9.27 24.69 23.67
C ARG A 89 8.12 24.81 22.66
N SER A 90 7.60 23.67 22.19
CA SER A 90 6.48 23.62 21.25
C SER A 90 5.20 24.21 21.87
N ARG A 91 4.92 23.90 23.14
CA ARG A 91 3.82 24.51 23.91
C ARG A 91 3.96 26.02 24.03
N THR A 92 5.14 26.53 24.35
CA THR A 92 5.39 27.99 24.44
C THR A 92 5.18 28.68 23.09
N LEU A 93 5.66 28.08 22.00
CA LEU A 93 5.46 28.60 20.65
C LEU A 93 3.97 28.63 20.29
N LEU A 94 3.25 27.55 20.58
CA LEU A 94 1.81 27.46 20.34
C LEU A 94 1.04 28.54 21.11
N LEU A 95 1.35 28.79 22.38
CA LEU A 95 0.74 29.88 23.14
C LEU A 95 0.94 31.24 22.47
N GLY A 96 2.13 31.50 21.92
CA GLY A 96 2.41 32.71 21.16
C GLY A 96 1.52 32.84 19.92
N LYS A 97 1.39 31.76 19.14
CA LYS A 97 0.53 31.71 17.95
C LYS A 97 -0.95 31.89 18.28
N VAL A 98 -1.43 31.26 19.35
CA VAL A 98 -2.84 31.38 19.80
C VAL A 98 -3.17 32.80 20.20
N LYS A 99 -2.29 33.47 20.97
CA LYS A 99 -2.50 34.87 21.35
C LYS A 99 -2.56 35.78 20.12
N ALA A 100 -1.61 35.63 19.20
CA ALA A 100 -1.59 36.40 17.96
C ALA A 100 -2.83 36.17 17.08
N LEU A 101 -3.37 34.94 17.07
CA LEU A 101 -4.62 34.65 16.37
C LEU A 101 -5.80 35.37 17.03
N HIS A 102 -5.94 35.28 18.35
CA HIS A 102 -7.03 35.93 19.08
C HIS A 102 -7.00 37.45 18.93
N ASP A 103 -5.82 38.08 18.93
CA ASP A 103 -5.68 39.54 18.74
C ASP A 103 -6.25 40.01 17.38
N ILE A 104 -6.16 39.15 16.36
CA ILE A 104 -6.63 39.43 15.01
C ILE A 104 -8.09 38.96 14.81
N GLN A 105 -8.54 37.97 15.58
CA GLN A 105 -9.83 37.30 15.43
C GLN A 105 -11.03 38.25 15.54
N ASP A 106 -10.96 39.24 16.44
CA ASP A 106 -12.02 40.24 16.61
C ASP A 106 -12.30 41.06 15.33
N THR A 107 -11.31 41.16 14.43
CA THR A 107 -11.44 41.88 13.16
C THR A 107 -12.26 41.09 12.14
N TYR A 108 -12.15 39.75 12.13
CA TYR A 108 -12.81 38.89 11.15
C TYR A 108 -14.07 38.18 11.68
N MET A 109 -14.16 38.03 12.99
CA MET A 109 -15.27 37.38 13.68
C MET A 109 -15.79 38.27 14.82
N PRO A 110 -16.29 39.48 14.54
CA PRO A 110 -16.64 40.47 15.56
C PRO A 110 -17.77 40.00 16.51
N GLY A 111 -18.68 39.14 16.03
CA GLY A 111 -19.74 38.58 16.88
C GLY A 111 -19.28 37.45 17.80
N LEU A 112 -18.03 36.98 17.67
CA LEU A 112 -17.56 35.79 18.37
C LEU A 112 -17.54 35.99 19.89
N HIS A 113 -17.02 37.14 20.35
CA HIS A 113 -16.98 37.43 21.78
C HIS A 113 -18.37 37.40 22.41
N THR A 114 -19.36 38.01 21.73
CA THR A 114 -20.76 38.00 22.21
C THR A 114 -21.37 36.61 22.24
N TRP A 115 -21.06 35.76 21.25
CA TRP A 115 -21.52 34.38 21.21
C TRP A 115 -20.86 33.52 22.30
N ILE A 116 -19.55 33.65 22.50
CA ILE A 116 -18.82 32.93 23.57
C ILE A 116 -19.37 33.31 24.94
N SER A 117 -19.61 34.60 25.20
CA SER A 117 -20.20 35.06 26.46
C SER A 117 -21.60 34.50 26.72
N GLN A 118 -22.40 34.28 25.67
CA GLN A 118 -23.73 33.68 25.78
C GLN A 118 -23.68 32.17 26.07
N GLN A 119 -22.67 31.48 25.54
CA GLN A 119 -22.50 30.03 25.70
C GLN A 119 -22.01 29.63 27.11
N ASN A 120 -21.45 30.57 27.90
CA ASN A 120 -20.86 30.30 29.22
C ASN A 120 -19.95 29.04 29.24
N PRO A 121 -18.96 28.93 28.33
CA PRO A 121 -18.06 27.80 28.36
C PRO A 121 -17.30 27.80 29.70
N PRO A 122 -17.03 26.63 30.32
CA PRO A 122 -16.19 26.56 31.50
C PRO A 122 -14.83 27.16 31.15
N LEU A 123 -14.52 28.32 31.72
CA LEU A 123 -13.20 28.93 31.58
C LEU A 123 -12.16 27.91 32.06
N PRO A 124 -11.04 27.72 31.34
CA PRO A 124 -9.91 26.99 31.87
C PRO A 124 -9.36 27.77 33.07
N THR A 125 -9.88 27.49 34.26
CA THR A 125 -9.47 28.14 35.50
C THR A 125 -8.10 27.62 35.88
N GLY A 126 -7.06 28.39 35.56
CA GLY A 126 -5.74 28.22 36.16
C GLY A 126 -4.61 28.50 35.18
N ASN A 127 -3.53 29.06 35.73
CA ASN A 127 -2.22 29.31 35.10
C ASN A 127 -1.50 28.05 34.54
N ASN A 128 -2.24 26.97 34.27
CA ASN A 128 -1.80 25.65 33.78
C ASN A 128 -2.64 25.15 32.59
N ALA A 129 -3.41 25.99 31.89
CA ALA A 129 -4.13 25.58 30.68
C ALA A 129 -3.10 25.11 29.62
N ALA A 130 -3.02 23.81 29.39
CA ALA A 130 -2.17 23.23 28.37
C ALA A 130 -2.59 23.83 27.01
N PRO A 131 -1.68 24.44 26.24
CA PRO A 131 -2.06 25.16 25.01
C PRO A 131 -2.77 24.30 23.98
N GLU A 132 -2.54 22.99 24.03
CA GLU A 132 -3.18 22.00 23.19
C GLU A 132 -4.68 21.77 23.46
N THR A 133 -5.23 22.27 24.59
CA THR A 133 -6.66 22.16 24.95
C THR A 133 -7.42 23.48 24.80
N ILE A 134 -6.74 24.57 24.46
CA ILE A 134 -7.39 25.87 24.25
C ILE A 134 -8.29 25.77 23.00
N PRO A 135 -9.60 26.03 23.09
CA PRO A 135 -10.49 25.94 21.94
C PRO A 135 -10.16 27.05 20.92
N ILE A 136 -9.95 26.66 19.67
CA ILE A 136 -9.76 27.58 18.54
C ILE A 136 -11.04 27.61 17.72
N TYR A 137 -11.71 28.76 17.72
CA TYR A 137 -12.95 28.95 16.98
C TYR A 137 -12.66 29.41 15.56
N LEU A 138 -12.95 28.56 14.59
CA LEU A 138 -13.05 28.92 13.18
C LEU A 138 -14.53 28.91 12.77
N PRO A 139 -14.90 29.45 11.60
CA PRO A 139 -16.29 29.38 11.12
C PRO A 139 -16.87 27.95 11.14
N SER A 140 -16.07 26.93 10.86
CA SER A 140 -16.47 25.51 10.97
C SER A 140 -16.80 25.05 12.39
N SER A 141 -16.27 25.71 13.42
CA SER A 141 -16.53 25.41 14.84
C SER A 141 -17.86 25.97 15.35
N LEU A 142 -18.51 26.85 14.57
CA LEU A 142 -19.77 27.49 14.93
C LEU A 142 -20.96 26.76 14.27
N PRO A 143 -22.14 26.72 14.93
CA PRO A 143 -23.38 26.27 14.31
C PRO A 143 -23.76 27.11 13.09
N ALA A 144 -24.37 26.50 12.08
CA ALA A 144 -24.72 27.16 10.81
C ALA A 144 -25.53 28.45 11.01
N ASP A 145 -26.48 28.44 11.94
CA ASP A 145 -27.41 29.55 12.22
C ASP A 145 -26.69 30.81 12.72
N CYS A 146 -25.55 30.66 13.39
CA CYS A 146 -24.82 31.78 14.00
C CYS A 146 -23.72 32.34 13.08
N ARG A 147 -23.33 31.64 12.01
CA ARG A 147 -22.15 32.00 11.19
C ARG A 147 -22.28 33.37 10.54
N GLN A 148 -23.46 33.67 9.97
CA GLN A 148 -23.70 34.97 9.30
C GLN A 148 -23.73 36.14 10.28
N ALA A 149 -24.11 35.90 11.54
CA ALA A 149 -24.12 36.93 12.58
C ALA A 149 -22.73 37.15 13.20
N VAL A 150 -21.87 36.12 13.20
CA VAL A 150 -20.56 36.14 13.85
C VAL A 150 -19.42 36.50 12.90
N CYS A 151 -19.45 36.02 11.66
CA CYS A 151 -18.34 36.10 10.70
C CYS A 151 -18.56 37.18 9.64
N VAL A 152 -17.47 37.75 9.14
CA VAL A 152 -17.50 38.61 7.94
C VAL A 152 -17.89 37.78 6.70
N THR A 153 -18.61 38.40 5.76
CA THR A 153 -19.02 37.81 4.48
C THR A 153 -17.82 37.23 3.71
N ALA A 154 -18.00 36.06 3.08
CA ALA A 154 -17.00 35.26 2.35
C ALA A 154 -15.99 34.43 3.19
N LEU A 155 -15.91 34.62 4.52
CA LEU A 155 -14.98 33.82 5.36
C LEU A 155 -15.34 32.32 5.38
N VAL A 156 -16.63 32.01 5.36
CA VAL A 156 -17.15 30.62 5.38
C VAL A 156 -16.80 29.88 4.08
N GLU A 157 -16.97 30.53 2.93
CA GLU A 157 -16.68 29.96 1.61
C GLU A 157 -15.17 29.74 1.40
N GLN A 158 -14.35 30.66 1.90
CA GLN A 158 -12.90 30.52 1.85
C GLN A 158 -12.40 29.41 2.78
N GLU A 159 -12.98 29.27 3.99
CA GLU A 159 -12.66 28.13 4.84
C GLU A 159 -13.06 26.82 4.18
N ASP A 160 -14.25 26.75 3.58
CA ASP A 160 -14.70 25.57 2.84
C ASP A 160 -13.69 25.16 1.76
N ALA A 161 -13.28 26.09 0.89
CA ALA A 161 -12.29 25.83 -0.15
C ALA A 161 -10.94 25.33 0.42
N LEU A 162 -10.47 25.94 1.52
CA LEU A 162 -9.23 25.53 2.18
C LEU A 162 -9.34 24.14 2.83
N ARG A 163 -10.48 23.81 3.44
CA ARG A 163 -10.70 22.51 4.09
C ARG A 163 -10.81 21.37 3.08
N ASN A 164 -11.39 21.60 1.91
CA ASN A 164 -11.40 20.60 0.84
C ASN A 164 -9.97 20.31 0.36
N ALA A 165 -9.21 21.35 0.04
CA ALA A 165 -7.81 21.17 -0.35
C ALA A 165 -6.97 20.51 0.76
N GLN A 166 -7.22 20.86 2.03
CA GLN A 166 -6.59 20.22 3.18
C GLN A 166 -6.91 18.72 3.24
N ALA A 167 -8.17 18.32 2.99
CA ALA A 167 -8.60 16.93 2.98
C ALA A 167 -7.95 16.15 1.82
N ASP A 168 -7.95 16.70 0.61
CA ASP A 168 -7.34 16.08 -0.57
C ASP A 168 -5.82 15.92 -0.40
N GLU A 169 -5.13 16.95 0.09
CA GLU A 169 -3.70 16.91 0.41
C GLU A 169 -3.39 15.90 1.53
N ALA A 170 -4.24 15.82 2.55
CA ALA A 170 -4.10 14.83 3.62
C ALA A 170 -4.24 13.39 3.11
N LEU A 171 -5.20 13.11 2.21
CA LEU A 171 -5.33 11.79 1.58
C LEU A 171 -4.14 11.44 0.70
N ARG A 172 -3.60 12.40 -0.05
CA ARG A 172 -2.36 12.19 -0.85
C ARG A 172 -1.18 11.85 0.05
N ASN A 173 -0.99 12.59 1.13
CA ASN A 173 0.05 12.33 2.11
C ASN A 173 -0.14 10.97 2.79
N LEU A 174 -1.38 10.57 3.06
CA LEU A 174 -1.72 9.25 3.61
C LEU A 174 -1.30 8.12 2.66
N ARG A 175 -1.70 8.20 1.38
CA ARG A 175 -1.33 7.22 0.33
C ARG A 175 0.19 7.12 0.15
N SER A 176 0.87 8.27 0.08
CA SER A 176 2.33 8.35 -0.02
C SER A 176 3.03 7.72 1.20
N GLY A 177 2.53 8.00 2.40
CA GLY A 177 3.00 7.37 3.64
C GLY A 177 2.84 5.85 3.61
N LEU A 178 1.67 5.35 3.19
CA LEU A 178 1.40 3.90 3.10
C LEU A 178 2.30 3.21 2.06
N ARG A 179 2.54 3.82 0.91
CA ARG A 179 3.50 3.32 -0.08
C ARG A 179 4.92 3.25 0.47
N THR A 180 5.34 4.32 1.15
CA THR A 180 6.66 4.39 1.79
C THR A 180 6.80 3.31 2.85
N ARG A 181 5.75 3.04 3.63
CA ARG A 181 5.71 1.94 4.61
C ARG A 181 5.94 0.59 3.92
N THR A 182 5.12 0.27 2.90
CA THR A 182 5.25 -0.99 2.14
C THR A 182 6.66 -1.18 1.59
N PHE A 183 7.25 -0.13 1.00
CA PHE A 183 8.62 -0.19 0.48
C PHE A 183 9.66 -0.36 1.60
N ALA A 184 9.55 0.40 2.70
CA ALA A 184 10.48 0.36 3.82
C ALA A 184 10.52 -1.03 4.47
N HIS A 185 9.38 -1.70 4.61
CA HIS A 185 9.36 -3.07 5.11
C HIS A 185 9.94 -4.09 4.12
N LYS A 186 9.67 -3.98 2.82
CA LYS A 186 10.32 -4.82 1.79
C LYS A 186 11.84 -4.65 1.83
N PHE A 187 12.30 -3.40 1.94
CA PHE A 187 13.71 -3.05 2.08
C PHE A 187 14.30 -3.66 3.36
N LYS A 188 13.63 -3.48 4.51
CA LYS A 188 14.05 -4.03 5.80
C LYS A 188 14.22 -5.55 5.73
N ARG A 189 13.24 -6.25 5.16
CA ARG A 189 13.27 -7.72 5.03
C ARG A 189 14.44 -8.21 4.19
N LYS A 190 14.78 -7.50 3.11
CA LYS A 190 15.83 -7.92 2.17
C LYS A 190 17.24 -7.52 2.62
N HIS A 191 17.39 -6.38 3.29
CA HIS A 191 18.71 -5.74 3.46
C HIS A 191 19.14 -5.56 4.92
N THR A 192 18.25 -5.67 5.90
CA THR A 192 18.60 -5.38 7.29
C THR A 192 19.09 -6.64 8.00
N SER A 193 20.40 -6.78 8.13
CA SER A 193 21.05 -7.77 8.98
C SER A 193 21.79 -7.11 10.15
N GLY A 194 21.77 -7.75 11.32
CA GLY A 194 22.44 -7.26 12.53
C GLY A 194 21.64 -6.23 13.35
N GLN A 195 22.02 -6.10 14.62
CA GLN A 195 21.27 -5.33 15.63
C GLN A 195 21.24 -3.82 15.34
N GLY A 196 22.36 -3.20 14.97
CA GLY A 196 22.41 -1.76 14.72
C GLY A 196 21.59 -1.32 13.50
N ALA A 197 21.58 -2.13 12.44
CA ALA A 197 20.75 -1.88 11.26
C ALA A 197 19.26 -2.07 11.57
N TYR A 198 18.93 -3.04 12.44
CA TYR A 198 17.57 -3.27 12.90
C TYR A 198 17.00 -2.05 13.64
N THR A 199 17.74 -1.49 14.61
CA THR A 199 17.29 -0.31 15.36
C THR A 199 17.04 0.90 14.46
N LYS A 200 17.98 1.22 13.55
CA LYS A 200 17.80 2.32 12.59
C LYS A 200 16.60 2.12 11.67
N SER A 201 16.37 0.88 11.23
CA SER A 201 15.23 0.55 10.38
C SER A 201 13.90 0.67 11.16
N ARG A 202 13.90 0.35 12.46
CA ARG A 202 12.73 0.56 13.33
C ARG A 202 12.44 2.05 13.52
N GLU A 203 13.45 2.87 13.81
CA GLU A 203 13.30 4.32 13.91
C GLU A 203 12.72 4.95 12.62
N LEU A 204 13.18 4.48 11.46
CA LEU A 204 12.64 4.89 10.17
C LEU A 204 11.16 4.54 10.02
N LEU A 205 10.78 3.29 10.32
CA LEU A 205 9.40 2.81 10.25
C LEU A 205 8.49 3.60 11.20
N ASP A 206 8.94 3.83 12.43
CA ASP A 206 8.18 4.61 13.41
C ASP A 206 7.95 6.05 12.93
N GLY A 207 8.92 6.65 12.21
CA GLY A 207 8.76 7.96 11.60
C GLY A 207 7.77 7.97 10.43
N ILE A 208 7.69 6.87 9.66
CA ILE A 208 6.69 6.72 8.60
C ILE A 208 5.29 6.55 9.21
N GLU A 209 5.15 5.74 10.25
CA GLU A 209 3.88 5.56 10.98
C GLU A 209 3.36 6.88 11.57
N ASP A 210 4.24 7.73 12.12
CA ASP A 210 3.86 9.05 12.61
C ASP A 210 3.33 9.97 11.51
N ARG A 211 3.94 9.92 10.31
CA ARG A 211 3.47 10.68 9.15
C ARG A 211 2.08 10.20 8.70
N ILE A 212 1.87 8.88 8.65
CA ILE A 212 0.56 8.27 8.35
C ILE A 212 -0.49 8.72 9.37
N ARG A 213 -0.17 8.63 10.67
CA ARG A 213 -1.07 9.06 11.75
C ARG A 213 -1.41 10.55 11.62
N THR A 214 -0.42 11.39 11.35
CA THR A 214 -0.60 12.84 11.16
C THR A 214 -1.46 13.16 9.94
N ALA A 215 -1.26 12.46 8.82
CA ALA A 215 -2.10 12.61 7.64
C ALA A 215 -3.55 12.19 7.91
N ALA A 216 -3.75 11.06 8.60
CA ALA A 216 -5.09 10.58 8.96
C ALA A 216 -5.82 11.54 9.93
N THR A 217 -5.13 12.09 10.93
CA THR A 217 -5.74 13.07 11.84
C THR A 217 -6.07 14.38 11.13
N ARG A 218 -5.21 14.84 10.22
CA ARG A 218 -5.45 16.01 9.37
C ARG A 218 -6.69 15.81 8.49
N TYR A 219 -6.81 14.65 7.85
CA TYR A 219 -7.97 14.31 7.04
C TYR A 219 -9.27 14.29 7.86
N ARG A 220 -9.29 13.58 8.99
CA ARG A 220 -10.47 13.50 9.86
C ARG A 220 -10.90 14.87 10.37
N ALA A 221 -9.95 15.74 10.74
CA ALA A 221 -10.23 17.10 11.18
C ALA A 221 -10.78 17.97 10.04
N ALA A 222 -10.20 17.88 8.83
CA ALA A 222 -10.67 18.60 7.66
C ALA A 222 -12.09 18.14 7.24
N ARG A 223 -12.34 16.83 7.20
CA ARG A 223 -13.67 16.27 6.90
C ARG A 223 -14.72 16.71 7.93
N ALA A 224 -14.39 16.67 9.22
CA ALA A 224 -15.29 17.15 10.27
C ALA A 224 -15.65 18.64 10.10
N ALA A 225 -14.67 19.46 9.72
CA ALA A 225 -14.91 20.88 9.40
C ALA A 225 -15.80 21.05 8.16
N LEU A 226 -15.57 20.28 7.09
CA LEU A 226 -16.40 20.28 5.88
C LEU A 226 -17.84 19.86 6.18
N LEU A 227 -18.02 18.82 7.01
CA LEU A 227 -19.34 18.37 7.44
C LEU A 227 -20.07 19.46 8.22
N ALA A 228 -19.36 20.20 9.08
CA ALA A 228 -19.95 21.34 9.76
C ALA A 228 -20.31 22.47 8.78
N LEU A 229 -19.46 22.75 7.78
CA LEU A 229 -19.64 23.85 6.83
C LEU A 229 -20.77 23.60 5.82
N ARG A 230 -20.75 22.44 5.15
CA ARG A 230 -21.67 22.07 4.05
C ARG A 230 -22.89 21.28 4.50
N GLY A 231 -22.79 20.57 5.62
CA GLY A 231 -23.75 19.52 5.98
C GLY A 231 -23.57 18.25 5.12
N HIS A 232 -24.53 17.33 5.27
CA HIS A 232 -24.54 16.07 4.52
C HIS A 232 -24.83 16.29 3.04
N GLY A 233 -24.09 15.60 2.16
CA GLY A 233 -24.30 15.73 0.70
C GLY A 233 -23.46 14.78 -0.15
N GLU A 234 -23.51 14.98 -1.47
CA GLU A 234 -22.83 14.11 -2.45
C GLU A 234 -21.29 14.14 -2.35
N TRP A 235 -20.73 15.20 -1.77
CA TRP A 235 -19.29 15.32 -1.54
C TRP A 235 -18.76 14.24 -0.59
N GLU A 236 -19.60 13.64 0.27
CA GLU A 236 -19.22 12.53 1.15
C GLU A 236 -18.91 11.24 0.39
N ASN A 237 -19.41 11.10 -0.85
CA ASN A 237 -19.09 9.95 -1.70
C ASN A 237 -17.62 9.97 -2.13
N VAL A 238 -17.05 11.17 -2.25
CA VAL A 238 -15.66 11.40 -2.64
C VAL A 238 -14.75 11.43 -1.41
N LEU A 239 -15.16 12.17 -0.38
CA LEU A 239 -14.45 12.27 0.90
C LEU A 239 -15.19 11.44 1.97
N GLN A 240 -14.97 10.13 1.95
CA GLN A 240 -15.62 9.19 2.87
C GLN A 240 -15.03 9.26 4.28
N ASP A 241 -15.76 8.70 5.26
CA ASP A 241 -15.27 8.60 6.63
C ASP A 241 -14.07 7.66 6.72
N LEU A 242 -12.92 8.19 7.16
CA LEU A 242 -11.68 7.42 7.29
C LEU A 242 -11.65 6.64 8.60
N LYS A 243 -12.01 5.37 8.53
CA LYS A 243 -11.90 4.45 9.65
C LYS A 243 -10.46 3.92 9.78
N GLN A 244 -10.17 3.27 10.90
CA GLN A 244 -8.84 2.68 11.10
C GLN A 244 -8.57 1.53 10.11
N GLU A 245 -9.61 0.75 9.80
CA GLU A 245 -9.59 -0.34 8.79
C GLU A 245 -9.25 0.14 7.37
N ASP A 246 -9.46 1.42 7.06
CA ASP A 246 -9.19 1.97 5.74
C ASP A 246 -7.71 2.33 5.55
N ILE A 247 -6.94 2.48 6.63
CA ILE A 247 -5.52 2.91 6.62
C ILE A 247 -4.63 1.71 6.26
N ARG A 248 -4.72 1.28 5.00
CA ARG A 248 -4.00 0.11 4.48
C ARG A 248 -3.36 0.42 3.14
N GLY A 249 -2.11 0.00 2.97
CA GLY A 249 -1.44 0.01 1.69
C GLY A 249 -2.11 -0.94 0.70
N MET A 250 -1.91 -0.68 -0.58
CA MET A 250 -2.44 -1.51 -1.67
C MET A 250 -2.04 -2.99 -1.55
N ASN A 251 -0.84 -3.24 -1.02
CA ASN A 251 -0.27 -4.57 -0.77
C ASN A 251 -0.23 -4.93 0.72
N GLU A 252 -1.20 -4.50 1.53
CA GLU A 252 -1.19 -4.69 3.00
C GLU A 252 -2.59 -5.02 3.53
N HIS A 253 -2.77 -6.11 4.30
CA HIS A 253 -4.06 -6.48 4.91
C HIS A 253 -3.98 -6.51 6.44
N LEU A 254 -5.15 -6.44 7.06
CA LEU A 254 -5.27 -6.76 8.47
C LEU A 254 -5.17 -8.27 8.60
N LEU A 255 -4.32 -8.73 9.49
CA LEU A 255 -4.25 -10.15 9.81
C LEU A 255 -5.62 -10.62 10.32
N ASN A 256 -6.10 -11.75 9.81
CA ASN A 256 -7.29 -12.42 10.35
C ASN A 256 -7.02 -12.91 11.78
N GLU A 257 -8.06 -13.20 12.57
CA GLU A 257 -7.90 -13.71 13.95
C GLU A 257 -7.05 -14.99 13.98
N GLU A 258 -7.22 -15.86 12.99
CA GLU A 258 -6.43 -17.08 12.81
C GLU A 258 -4.95 -16.78 12.51
N GLU A 259 -4.67 -15.87 11.58
CA GLU A 259 -3.29 -15.48 11.25
C GLU A 259 -2.59 -14.74 12.42
N LYS A 260 -3.35 -13.94 13.18
CA LYS A 260 -2.86 -13.32 14.42
C LYS A 260 -2.44 -14.39 15.43
N GLU A 261 -3.24 -15.44 15.56
CA GLU A 261 -2.96 -16.58 16.44
C GLU A 261 -1.76 -17.40 15.96
N GLU A 262 -1.64 -17.65 14.66
CA GLU A 262 -0.47 -18.31 14.06
C GLU A 262 0.81 -17.51 14.25
N ASN A 263 0.76 -16.19 14.02
CA ASN A 263 1.89 -15.30 14.24
C ASN A 263 2.28 -15.27 15.74
N ARG A 264 1.29 -15.26 16.64
CA ARG A 264 1.51 -15.39 18.09
C ARG A 264 2.22 -16.70 18.44
N LYS A 265 1.76 -17.83 17.88
CA LYS A 265 2.38 -19.15 18.06
C LYS A 265 3.80 -19.21 17.50
N ALA A 266 4.04 -18.66 16.31
CA ALA A 266 5.37 -18.61 15.70
C ALA A 266 6.36 -17.79 16.55
N ARG A 267 5.91 -16.66 17.12
CA ARG A 267 6.72 -15.85 18.06
C ARG A 267 7.09 -16.64 19.31
N LEU A 268 6.11 -17.33 19.91
CA LEU A 268 6.33 -18.20 21.07
C LEU A 268 7.33 -19.31 20.77
N LEU A 269 7.21 -19.96 19.60
CA LEU A 269 8.12 -21.01 19.16
C LEU A 269 9.55 -20.49 18.98
N ALA A 270 9.71 -19.25 18.51
CA ALA A 270 11.00 -18.58 18.37
C ALA A 270 11.59 -18.10 19.72
N GLY A 271 10.97 -18.41 20.85
CA GLY A 271 11.42 -17.99 22.18
C GLY A 271 11.24 -16.50 22.46
N LEU A 272 10.49 -15.79 21.60
CA LEU A 272 10.05 -14.42 21.89
C LEU A 272 8.77 -14.49 22.74
N PRO A 273 8.65 -13.66 23.80
CA PRO A 273 7.40 -13.55 24.53
C PRO A 273 6.22 -13.27 23.59
N ALA A 274 5.07 -13.93 23.83
CA ALA A 274 3.82 -13.63 23.11
C ALA A 274 3.51 -12.14 23.18
N ASP A 275 3.75 -11.55 24.35
CA ASP A 275 3.48 -10.16 24.70
C ASP A 275 4.79 -9.41 25.02
N VAL A 276 5.76 -9.33 24.09
CA VAL A 276 6.88 -8.36 24.27
C VAL A 276 6.33 -6.94 24.16
N ASP A 277 5.94 -6.37 25.31
CA ASP A 277 6.14 -4.99 25.81
C ASP A 277 6.33 -3.82 24.79
N GLY A 278 5.61 -3.80 23.67
CA GLY A 278 5.61 -2.65 22.73
C GLY A 278 5.71 -2.99 21.24
N THR A 279 5.31 -4.19 20.82
CA THR A 279 5.07 -4.47 19.39
C THR A 279 3.61 -4.29 18.99
N ASP A 280 2.68 -4.55 19.91
CA ASP A 280 1.24 -4.32 19.71
C ASP A 280 0.77 -2.99 20.30
N ILE A 281 1.65 -2.24 20.97
CA ILE A 281 1.39 -0.92 21.52
C ILE A 281 2.48 0.02 20.99
N ASP A 282 2.09 1.10 20.34
CA ASP A 282 3.04 2.09 19.82
C ASP A 282 3.68 2.91 20.95
N LYS A 283 4.64 3.77 20.59
CA LYS A 283 5.30 4.69 21.53
C LYS A 283 4.37 5.70 22.21
N TYR A 284 3.10 5.77 21.81
CA TYR A 284 2.04 6.60 22.38
C TYR A 284 1.05 5.82 23.26
N GLY A 285 1.26 4.51 23.45
CA GLY A 285 0.38 3.70 24.26
C GLY A 285 -0.88 3.24 23.52
N GLU A 286 -0.96 3.44 22.20
CA GLU A 286 -2.12 3.05 21.39
C GLU A 286 -1.89 1.66 20.77
N PRO A 287 -2.93 0.79 20.70
CA PRO A 287 -2.83 -0.50 20.05
C PRO A 287 -2.48 -0.35 18.57
N VAL A 288 -1.42 -1.03 18.11
CA VAL A 288 -1.09 -1.14 16.70
C VAL A 288 -1.76 -2.39 16.16
N GLU A 289 -2.72 -2.23 15.25
CA GLU A 289 -3.26 -3.38 14.55
C GLU A 289 -2.17 -3.97 13.64
N PRO A 290 -1.79 -5.24 13.88
CA PRO A 290 -0.72 -5.84 13.11
C PRO A 290 -1.20 -5.98 11.66
N THR A 291 -0.51 -5.26 10.77
CA THR A 291 -0.74 -5.30 9.33
C THR A 291 0.31 -6.24 8.73
N ALA A 292 -0.12 -7.24 7.96
CA ALA A 292 0.81 -8.07 7.23
C ALA A 292 1.16 -7.44 5.89
N LEU A 293 2.44 -7.52 5.54
CA LEU A 293 2.92 -7.25 4.20
C LEU A 293 3.04 -8.56 3.46
N PHE A 294 2.33 -8.64 2.34
CA PHE A 294 2.28 -9.87 1.56
C PHE A 294 3.67 -10.25 1.04
N ASN A 295 4.00 -11.54 1.19
CA ASN A 295 4.65 -12.26 0.12
C ASN A 295 3.57 -12.59 -0.90
N LEU A 296 3.75 -12.21 -2.16
CA LEU A 296 2.84 -12.55 -3.26
C LEU A 296 2.90 -14.06 -3.64
N GLU A 297 3.25 -14.93 -2.71
CA GLU A 297 3.55 -16.34 -2.99
C GLU A 297 2.32 -17.26 -2.89
N THR A 298 1.19 -16.80 -2.31
CA THR A 298 0.00 -17.66 -2.19
C THR A 298 -1.29 -16.90 -2.48
N GLY A 299 -2.13 -17.51 -3.32
CA GLY A 299 -3.18 -16.86 -4.10
C GLY A 299 -4.40 -16.35 -3.33
N GLU A 300 -4.89 -15.17 -3.69
CA GLU A 300 -6.14 -14.61 -3.14
C GLU A 300 -6.84 -13.67 -4.15
N GLY A 301 -7.61 -14.23 -5.10
CA GLY A 301 -8.39 -13.46 -6.07
C GLY A 301 -9.60 -12.67 -5.51
N ARG A 302 -9.80 -12.62 -4.18
CA ARG A 302 -11.03 -12.11 -3.54
C ARG A 302 -10.87 -10.77 -2.82
N ARG A 303 -9.72 -10.10 -2.96
CA ARG A 303 -9.39 -8.95 -2.13
C ARG A 303 -9.89 -7.61 -2.71
N LYS A 304 -10.57 -6.82 -1.88
CA LYS A 304 -10.97 -5.44 -2.18
C LYS A 304 -9.95 -4.46 -1.59
N LEU A 305 -9.57 -3.44 -2.37
CA LEU A 305 -8.71 -2.36 -1.88
C LEU A 305 -9.50 -1.46 -0.93
N SER A 306 -8.79 -0.70 -0.10
CA SER A 306 -9.43 0.36 0.69
C SER A 306 -9.98 1.45 -0.24
N TRP A 307 -11.10 2.07 0.13
CA TRP A 307 -11.74 3.14 -0.64
C TRP A 307 -10.77 4.29 -0.94
N ILE A 308 -9.78 4.50 -0.07
CA ILE A 308 -8.75 5.52 -0.25
C ILE A 308 -7.99 5.33 -1.57
N TRP A 309 -7.96 4.14 -2.17
CA TRP A 309 -7.25 3.90 -3.43
C TRP A 309 -8.12 4.10 -4.68
N TYR A 310 -9.45 4.10 -4.55
CA TYR A 310 -10.37 4.25 -5.69
C TYR A 310 -10.68 5.73 -5.99
N THR A 311 -10.93 6.01 -7.27
CA THR A 311 -11.39 7.31 -7.80
C THR A 311 -12.92 7.35 -7.84
N GLY A 312 -13.54 8.10 -6.93
CA GLY A 312 -15.00 8.31 -6.97
C GLY A 312 -15.79 7.05 -6.63
N ALA A 313 -17.10 7.23 -6.40
CA ALA A 313 -17.99 6.18 -5.93
C ALA A 313 -18.18 5.07 -6.96
N ILE A 314 -17.38 4.02 -6.89
CA ILE A 314 -17.81 2.70 -7.35
C ILE A 314 -18.63 2.12 -6.20
N LYS A 315 -19.96 2.18 -6.30
CA LYS A 315 -20.81 1.40 -5.39
C LYS A 315 -20.59 -0.07 -5.71
N ASP A 316 -20.40 -0.87 -4.66
CA ASP A 316 -20.32 -2.34 -4.72
C ASP A 316 -21.55 -2.99 -5.41
N SER A 317 -22.66 -2.26 -5.57
CA SER A 317 -23.87 -2.74 -6.28
C SER A 317 -23.67 -2.92 -7.78
N ASP A 318 -22.72 -2.22 -8.39
CA ASP A 318 -22.62 -2.13 -9.85
C ASP A 318 -21.60 -3.13 -10.42
N LEU A 319 -20.90 -3.87 -9.55
CA LEU A 319 -19.99 -4.97 -9.93
C LEU A 319 -20.67 -6.35 -9.88
N ALA A 320 -21.92 -6.44 -9.42
CA ALA A 320 -22.56 -7.71 -9.10
C ALA A 320 -23.68 -8.13 -10.05
N GLN A 321 -24.07 -7.35 -11.06
CA GLN A 321 -25.08 -7.77 -12.03
C GLN A 321 -24.87 -7.10 -13.38
N ASP A 322 -24.74 -7.95 -14.39
CA ASP A 322 -24.52 -7.67 -15.82
C ASP A 322 -23.10 -7.26 -16.24
N GLY A 323 -22.44 -8.19 -16.95
CA GLY A 323 -21.20 -8.01 -17.70
C GLY A 323 -21.35 -7.10 -18.93
N SER A 324 -22.14 -6.04 -18.82
CA SER A 324 -22.18 -4.97 -19.81
C SER A 324 -21.25 -3.86 -19.34
N LEU A 325 -20.07 -3.77 -19.96
CA LEU A 325 -19.27 -2.54 -19.98
C LEU A 325 -20.14 -1.39 -20.48
N HIS A 326 -20.76 -0.65 -19.57
CA HIS A 326 -21.51 0.55 -19.92
C HIS A 326 -20.49 1.68 -20.16
N GLU A 327 -20.04 1.76 -21.42
CA GLU A 327 -19.05 2.71 -21.96
C GLU A 327 -19.53 4.18 -21.95
N GLY A 328 -20.46 4.56 -21.06
CA GLY A 328 -21.30 5.74 -21.27
C GLY A 328 -21.60 6.64 -20.08
N MET A 329 -21.07 6.41 -18.86
CA MET A 329 -21.40 7.29 -17.73
C MET A 329 -20.20 7.69 -16.88
N CYS A 330 -20.17 9.00 -16.56
CA CYS A 330 -19.21 9.76 -15.75
C CYS A 330 -17.97 10.31 -16.48
N PHE A 331 -18.13 11.03 -17.60
CA PHE A 331 -17.04 11.83 -18.19
C PHE A 331 -17.16 13.36 -18.00
N GLU A 332 -18.25 13.93 -17.47
CA GLU A 332 -18.37 15.41 -17.44
C GLU A 332 -18.22 16.11 -16.09
N PHE A 333 -17.95 15.38 -14.99
CA PHE A 333 -17.64 16.07 -13.72
C PHE A 333 -16.79 15.24 -12.77
N ILE A 334 -15.51 15.03 -13.09
CA ILE A 334 -14.53 14.62 -12.08
C ILE A 334 -13.27 15.48 -12.23
N PRO A 335 -13.25 16.70 -11.69
CA PRO A 335 -12.00 17.37 -11.46
C PRO A 335 -11.31 16.75 -10.23
N THR A 336 -9.99 16.57 -10.32
CA THR A 336 -9.05 16.52 -9.16
C THR A 336 -8.67 15.17 -8.52
N TYR A 337 -8.76 14.00 -9.18
CA TYR A 337 -8.29 12.73 -8.57
C TYR A 337 -7.40 11.84 -9.45
N ALA A 338 -6.56 12.43 -10.31
CA ALA A 338 -5.70 11.62 -11.21
C ALA A 338 -4.57 10.85 -10.49
N HIS A 339 -4.21 11.15 -9.24
CA HIS A 339 -3.18 10.38 -8.52
C HIS A 339 -3.58 8.94 -8.18
N THR A 340 -4.85 8.72 -7.80
CA THR A 340 -5.39 7.39 -7.50
C THR A 340 -5.44 6.50 -8.75
N ASP A 341 -5.66 7.11 -9.92
CA ASP A 341 -5.57 6.41 -11.21
C ASP A 341 -4.14 5.92 -11.49
N VAL A 342 -3.12 6.76 -11.23
CA VAL A 342 -1.71 6.38 -11.40
C VAL A 342 -1.32 5.21 -10.47
N ASP A 343 -1.71 5.24 -9.19
CA ASP A 343 -1.38 4.17 -8.24
C ASP A 343 -2.01 2.83 -8.65
N ILE A 344 -3.31 2.84 -9.01
CA ILE A 344 -4.02 1.63 -9.49
C ILE A 344 -3.39 1.12 -10.79
N ARG A 345 -3.09 2.02 -11.73
CA ARG A 345 -2.47 1.69 -13.02
C ARG A 345 -1.13 0.97 -12.82
N ILE A 346 -0.27 1.49 -11.96
CA ILE A 346 1.05 0.89 -11.69
C ILE A 346 0.93 -0.51 -11.08
N GLU A 347 -0.02 -0.71 -10.17
CA GLU A 347 -0.20 -2.04 -9.58
C GLU A 347 -0.87 -3.03 -10.55
N TRP A 348 -1.76 -2.56 -11.42
CA TRP A 348 -2.27 -3.36 -12.53
C TRP A 348 -1.16 -3.78 -13.49
N THR A 349 -0.27 -2.87 -13.89
CA THR A 349 0.85 -3.20 -14.78
C THR A 349 1.81 -4.19 -14.13
N LYS A 350 2.10 -4.04 -12.83
CA LYS A 350 2.88 -5.04 -12.07
C LYS A 350 2.17 -6.40 -12.00
N ALA A 351 0.85 -6.42 -11.82
CA ALA A 351 0.07 -7.65 -11.76
C ALA A 351 0.07 -8.37 -13.12
N ARG A 352 -0.12 -7.63 -14.19
CA ARG A 352 0.01 -8.13 -15.57
C ARG A 352 1.41 -8.69 -15.84
N ALA A 353 2.47 -7.95 -15.52
CA ALA A 353 3.85 -8.42 -15.72
C ALA A 353 4.15 -9.72 -14.93
N ARG A 354 3.59 -9.88 -13.73
CA ARG A 354 3.67 -11.13 -12.96
C ARG A 354 2.92 -12.28 -13.65
N ALA A 355 1.72 -12.01 -14.17
CA ALA A 355 0.94 -13.00 -14.91
C ALA A 355 1.66 -13.43 -16.20
N ASP A 356 2.20 -12.48 -16.95
CA ASP A 356 2.97 -12.75 -18.17
C ASP A 356 4.24 -13.56 -17.88
N ARG A 357 4.96 -13.23 -16.78
CA ARG A 357 6.10 -14.04 -16.33
C ARG A 357 5.68 -15.45 -15.94
N TRP A 358 4.61 -15.63 -15.17
CA TRP A 358 4.12 -16.97 -14.82
C TRP A 358 3.72 -17.77 -16.05
N LYS A 359 3.17 -17.13 -17.08
CA LYS A 359 2.90 -17.78 -18.36
C LYS A 359 4.18 -18.27 -19.02
N GLU A 360 5.26 -17.48 -18.99
CA GLU A 360 6.58 -17.91 -19.46
C GLU A 360 7.12 -19.10 -18.66
N GLU A 361 7.05 -19.06 -17.33
CA GLU A 361 7.47 -20.17 -16.46
C GLU A 361 6.69 -21.46 -16.76
N LEU A 362 5.39 -21.38 -17.07
CA LEU A 362 4.59 -22.54 -17.49
C LEU A 362 5.06 -23.12 -18.83
N ILE A 363 5.42 -22.26 -19.79
CA ILE A 363 5.97 -22.69 -21.08
C ILE A 363 7.32 -23.40 -20.87
N LEU A 364 8.19 -22.81 -20.03
CA LEU A 364 9.49 -23.39 -19.71
C LEU A 364 9.35 -24.75 -19.00
N LEU A 365 8.46 -24.84 -18.01
CA LEU A 365 8.20 -26.08 -17.28
C LEU A 365 7.69 -27.20 -18.20
N GLU A 366 6.77 -26.89 -19.13
CA GLU A 366 6.27 -27.87 -20.10
C GLU A 366 7.38 -28.37 -21.02
N GLU A 367 8.25 -27.45 -21.45
CA GLU A 367 9.40 -27.75 -22.30
C GLU A 367 10.49 -28.55 -21.56
N GLU A 368 10.74 -28.26 -20.28
CA GLU A 368 11.64 -29.04 -19.42
C GLU A 368 11.13 -30.47 -19.26
N MET A 369 9.86 -30.66 -18.90
CA MET A 369 9.25 -31.98 -18.81
C MET A 369 9.37 -32.75 -20.14
N ARG A 370 9.14 -32.08 -21.28
CA ARG A 370 9.30 -32.68 -22.61
C ARG A 370 10.74 -33.11 -22.87
N ARG A 371 11.73 -32.26 -22.53
CA ARG A 371 13.16 -32.55 -22.74
C ARG A 371 13.64 -33.71 -21.90
N VAL A 372 13.21 -33.80 -20.65
CA VAL A 372 13.57 -34.91 -19.77
C VAL A 372 13.09 -36.25 -20.33
N LEU A 373 11.83 -36.33 -20.79
CA LEU A 373 11.31 -37.54 -21.46
C LEU A 373 12.10 -37.88 -22.73
N GLN A 374 12.43 -36.87 -23.55
CA GLN A 374 13.25 -37.09 -24.76
C GLN A 374 14.66 -37.54 -24.43
N PHE A 375 15.25 -37.04 -23.35
CA PHE A 375 16.55 -37.45 -22.88
C PHE A 375 16.54 -38.92 -22.45
N CYS A 376 15.59 -39.35 -21.62
CA CYS A 376 15.47 -40.77 -21.24
C CYS A 376 15.30 -41.66 -22.48
N GLY A 377 14.40 -41.30 -23.41
CA GLY A 377 14.20 -42.05 -24.64
C GLY A 377 15.42 -42.04 -25.58
N TRP A 378 16.25 -40.99 -25.55
CA TRP A 378 17.53 -40.96 -26.26
C TRP A 378 18.59 -41.81 -25.56
N LYS A 379 18.77 -41.67 -24.24
CA LYS A 379 19.77 -42.38 -23.43
C LYS A 379 19.49 -43.87 -23.42
N LYS A 380 18.22 -44.28 -23.36
CA LYS A 380 17.77 -45.66 -23.58
C LYS A 380 18.28 -46.22 -24.92
N ARG A 381 18.00 -45.52 -26.03
CA ARG A 381 18.45 -45.94 -27.37
C ARG A 381 19.97 -45.95 -27.50
N TRP A 382 20.64 -45.02 -26.83
CA TRP A 382 22.10 -44.99 -26.77
C TRP A 382 22.65 -46.25 -26.09
N TRP A 383 22.10 -46.64 -24.92
CA TRP A 383 22.45 -47.88 -24.24
C TRP A 383 22.12 -49.13 -25.07
N GLU A 384 20.96 -49.16 -25.75
CA GLU A 384 20.60 -50.25 -26.68
C GLU A 384 21.64 -50.40 -27.80
N GLY A 385 22.14 -49.29 -28.34
CA GLY A 385 23.22 -49.29 -29.34
C GLY A 385 24.56 -49.80 -28.83
N LYS A 386 24.80 -49.78 -27.50
CA LYS A 386 26.02 -50.31 -26.88
C LYS A 386 25.98 -51.83 -26.65
N ILE A 387 24.84 -52.50 -26.83
CA ILE A 387 24.71 -53.95 -26.62
C ILE A 387 25.55 -54.75 -27.64
N ASP A 388 25.49 -54.39 -28.92
CA ASP A 388 26.14 -55.14 -30.01
C ASP A 388 27.28 -54.35 -30.66
N CYS A 389 27.96 -53.49 -29.89
CA CYS A 389 29.01 -52.59 -30.40
C CYS A 389 30.30 -53.30 -30.85
N GLY A 390 30.36 -54.64 -30.84
CA GLY A 390 31.45 -55.41 -31.45
C GLY A 390 32.82 -55.20 -30.80
N ARG A 391 32.85 -54.94 -29.49
CA ARG A 391 34.08 -54.72 -28.72
C ARG A 391 34.99 -55.96 -28.73
N VAL A 392 36.29 -55.73 -28.84
CA VAL A 392 37.31 -56.78 -28.77
C VAL A 392 37.71 -57.01 -27.31
N VAL A 393 36.86 -57.72 -26.57
CA VAL A 393 37.06 -58.05 -25.15
C VAL A 393 36.86 -59.55 -24.90
N SER A 394 37.17 -60.04 -23.68
CA SER A 394 36.91 -61.44 -23.34
C SER A 394 35.40 -61.75 -23.41
N PRO A 395 35.00 -62.99 -23.75
CA PRO A 395 33.59 -63.33 -23.87
C PRO A 395 32.80 -63.13 -22.58
N GLU A 396 33.41 -63.36 -21.41
CA GLU A 396 32.80 -63.13 -20.11
C GLU A 396 32.57 -61.64 -19.82
N LEU A 397 33.54 -60.79 -20.20
CA LEU A 397 33.40 -59.34 -20.06
C LEU A 397 32.39 -58.76 -21.05
N ASN A 398 32.34 -59.31 -22.28
CA ASN A 398 31.33 -58.93 -23.26
C ASN A 398 29.92 -59.25 -22.76
N GLU A 399 29.72 -60.42 -22.16
CA GLU A 399 28.43 -60.79 -21.54
C GLU A 399 28.04 -59.82 -20.43
N GLY A 400 28.97 -59.48 -19.53
CA GLY A 400 28.75 -58.50 -18.46
C GLY A 400 28.39 -57.10 -18.97
N LEU A 401 29.12 -56.59 -19.97
CA LEU A 401 28.85 -55.30 -20.60
C LEU A 401 27.49 -55.27 -21.31
N GLN A 402 27.11 -56.35 -21.97
CA GLN A 402 25.78 -56.48 -22.57
C GLN A 402 24.67 -56.51 -21.53
N ALA A 403 24.86 -57.24 -20.43
CA ALA A 403 23.90 -57.29 -19.33
C ALA A 403 23.74 -55.91 -18.68
N TYR A 404 24.84 -55.19 -18.44
CA TYR A 404 24.83 -53.84 -17.90
C TYR A 404 24.13 -52.86 -18.85
N ALA A 405 24.48 -52.82 -20.13
CA ALA A 405 23.82 -51.96 -21.11
C ALA A 405 22.30 -52.23 -21.22
N ARG A 406 21.86 -53.50 -21.13
CA ARG A 406 20.44 -53.86 -21.08
C ARG A 406 19.77 -53.38 -19.79
N ALA A 407 20.43 -53.52 -18.64
CA ALA A 407 19.91 -53.03 -17.36
C ALA A 407 19.74 -51.51 -17.36
N GLN A 408 20.73 -50.78 -17.91
CA GLN A 408 20.70 -49.33 -18.05
C GLN A 408 19.59 -48.86 -19.00
N ALA A 409 19.48 -49.47 -20.19
CA ALA A 409 18.38 -49.20 -21.12
C ALA A 409 16.99 -49.46 -20.48
N ALA A 410 16.87 -50.53 -19.69
CA ALA A 410 15.63 -50.84 -18.98
C ALA A 410 15.32 -49.81 -17.87
N ARG A 411 16.33 -49.28 -17.19
CA ARG A 411 16.19 -48.24 -16.16
C ARG A 411 15.71 -46.92 -16.77
N GLU A 412 16.38 -46.44 -17.81
CA GLU A 412 15.98 -45.22 -18.53
C GLU A 412 14.54 -45.34 -19.08
N GLY A 413 14.17 -46.54 -19.57
CA GLY A 413 12.80 -46.81 -20.00
C GLY A 413 11.77 -46.84 -18.87
N ARG A 414 12.15 -47.20 -17.63
CA ARG A 414 11.25 -47.09 -16.47
C ARG A 414 11.04 -45.63 -16.10
N TRP A 415 12.12 -44.85 -15.96
CA TRP A 415 12.03 -43.42 -15.66
C TRP A 415 11.20 -42.65 -16.69
N GLU A 416 11.36 -42.94 -17.99
CA GLU A 416 10.53 -42.34 -19.04
C GLU A 416 9.04 -42.61 -18.80
N ASN A 417 8.66 -43.85 -18.49
CA ASN A 417 7.26 -44.22 -18.25
C ASN A 417 6.72 -43.59 -16.95
N ASP A 418 7.49 -43.66 -15.86
CA ASP A 418 7.08 -43.15 -14.56
C ASP A 418 6.88 -41.63 -14.60
N TRP A 419 7.82 -40.90 -15.19
CA TRP A 419 7.70 -39.44 -15.37
C TRP A 419 6.61 -39.08 -16.36
N GLN A 420 6.42 -39.85 -17.44
CA GLN A 420 5.31 -39.62 -18.38
C GLN A 420 3.95 -39.76 -17.69
N MET A 421 3.77 -40.76 -16.83
CA MET A 421 2.55 -40.93 -16.05
C MET A 421 2.37 -39.82 -15.01
N LYS A 422 3.40 -39.53 -14.21
CA LYS A 422 3.36 -38.48 -13.17
C LYS A 422 3.07 -37.10 -13.75
N TRP A 423 3.66 -36.77 -14.91
CA TRP A 423 3.51 -35.44 -15.52
C TRP A 423 2.32 -35.31 -16.47
N ALA A 424 1.61 -36.39 -16.83
CA ALA A 424 0.50 -36.33 -17.78
C ALA A 424 -0.55 -35.29 -17.39
N ALA A 425 -1.05 -35.35 -16.13
CA ALA A 425 -2.07 -34.44 -15.63
C ALA A 425 -1.57 -32.99 -15.51
N VAL A 426 -0.31 -32.79 -15.11
CA VAL A 426 0.31 -31.46 -15.00
C VAL A 426 0.46 -30.82 -16.38
N ARG A 427 0.96 -31.57 -17.36
CA ARG A 427 1.15 -31.10 -18.73
C ARG A 427 -0.17 -30.80 -19.42
N GLU A 428 -1.20 -31.62 -19.22
CA GLU A 428 -2.54 -31.35 -19.73
C GLU A 428 -3.08 -30.02 -19.17
N ARG A 429 -3.01 -29.82 -17.85
CA ARG A 429 -3.45 -28.59 -17.20
C ARG A 429 -2.66 -27.35 -17.65
N ALA A 430 -1.33 -27.45 -17.74
CA ALA A 430 -0.48 -26.36 -18.20
C ALA A 430 -0.87 -25.95 -19.64
N GLN A 431 -1.10 -26.93 -20.53
CA GLN A 431 -1.55 -26.66 -21.89
C GLN A 431 -2.92 -26.01 -21.97
N THR A 432 -3.88 -26.40 -21.10
CA THR A 432 -5.19 -25.76 -21.02
C THR A 432 -5.07 -24.29 -20.60
N VAL A 433 -4.29 -24.00 -19.55
CA VAL A 433 -4.03 -22.63 -19.08
C VAL A 433 -3.35 -21.79 -20.18
N MET A 434 -2.38 -22.37 -20.89
CA MET A 434 -1.67 -21.68 -21.98
C MET A 434 -2.56 -21.37 -23.21
N ARG A 435 -3.48 -22.27 -23.58
CA ARG A 435 -4.39 -22.08 -24.73
C ARG A 435 -5.51 -21.09 -24.42
N ASP A 436 -6.24 -21.34 -23.34
CA ASP A 436 -7.52 -20.69 -23.10
C ASP A 436 -7.38 -19.35 -22.35
N HIS A 437 -6.15 -18.99 -21.94
CA HIS A 437 -5.88 -17.79 -21.13
C HIS A 437 -6.81 -17.73 -19.90
N ILE A 438 -7.11 -18.88 -19.30
CA ILE A 438 -8.02 -18.98 -18.16
C ILE A 438 -7.34 -18.29 -16.97
N ILE A 439 -7.89 -17.12 -16.61
CA ILE A 439 -7.45 -16.31 -15.47
C ILE A 439 -8.19 -16.75 -14.19
N ASP A 440 -9.31 -17.48 -14.31
CA ASP A 440 -10.10 -17.89 -13.17
C ASP A 440 -9.58 -19.18 -12.52
N VAL A 441 -8.82 -18.99 -11.43
CA VAL A 441 -8.25 -20.07 -10.61
C VAL A 441 -9.35 -20.93 -9.97
N THR A 442 -10.59 -20.46 -9.87
CA THR A 442 -11.69 -21.21 -9.23
C THR A 442 -12.20 -22.38 -10.06
N GLU A 443 -11.93 -22.39 -11.36
CA GLU A 443 -12.25 -23.53 -12.24
C GLU A 443 -11.20 -24.65 -12.17
N LEU A 444 -10.07 -24.40 -11.51
CA LEU A 444 -8.94 -25.31 -11.47
C LEU A 444 -8.82 -25.97 -10.07
N LEU A 445 -9.39 -27.17 -9.91
CA LEU A 445 -9.25 -27.97 -8.69
C LEU A 445 -7.76 -28.19 -8.33
N PRO A 446 -7.37 -28.25 -7.04
CA PRO A 446 -6.00 -28.56 -6.64
C PRO A 446 -5.55 -29.90 -7.24
N LEU A 447 -4.39 -29.92 -7.88
CA LEU A 447 -3.78 -31.16 -8.38
C LEU A 447 -2.64 -31.51 -7.43
N GLU A 448 -2.86 -32.52 -6.58
CA GLU A 448 -1.80 -33.09 -5.76
C GLU A 448 -1.05 -34.11 -6.62
N VAL A 449 0.25 -33.88 -6.80
CA VAL A 449 1.15 -34.82 -7.48
C VAL A 449 2.13 -35.30 -6.43
N GLU A 450 1.98 -36.57 -6.01
CA GLU A 450 2.94 -37.21 -5.12
C GLU A 450 4.25 -37.45 -5.90
N LEU A 451 5.24 -36.61 -5.62
CA LEU A 451 6.62 -36.81 -6.04
C LEU A 451 7.32 -37.63 -4.94
N GLU A 452 7.13 -38.95 -4.94
CA GLU A 452 8.03 -39.81 -4.18
C GLU A 452 9.42 -39.74 -4.82
N GLU A 453 10.36 -39.08 -4.12
CA GLU A 453 11.80 -39.08 -4.41
C GLU A 453 12.41 -40.42 -3.99
N GLU A 454 12.10 -41.50 -4.71
CA GLU A 454 12.98 -42.68 -4.70
C GLU A 454 14.12 -42.42 -5.70
N MET A 455 15.02 -41.48 -5.37
CA MET A 455 16.36 -41.49 -5.95
C MET A 455 17.20 -42.43 -5.08
N GLU A 456 17.38 -43.67 -5.51
CA GLU A 456 18.49 -44.48 -5.02
C GLU A 456 19.79 -43.76 -5.43
N GLU A 457 20.39 -43.00 -4.49
CA GLU A 457 21.77 -42.52 -4.59
C GLU A 457 22.70 -43.74 -4.63
N GLU A 458 23.10 -44.17 -5.83
CA GLU A 458 24.30 -45.00 -6.02
C GLU A 458 25.38 -44.13 -6.69
N ASP A 459 26.34 -43.70 -5.88
CA ASP A 459 27.41 -42.71 -6.13
C ASP A 459 28.49 -43.08 -7.18
N ASP A 460 28.27 -44.01 -8.10
CA ASP A 460 29.32 -44.49 -9.05
C ASP A 460 29.05 -44.14 -10.53
N TYR A 461 28.35 -43.04 -10.81
CA TYR A 461 27.94 -42.67 -12.18
C TYR A 461 29.06 -42.15 -13.08
N ASP A 462 30.05 -41.43 -12.54
CA ASP A 462 30.98 -40.66 -13.38
C ASP A 462 32.23 -41.47 -13.79
N GLU A 463 32.64 -42.49 -13.03
CA GLU A 463 33.91 -43.20 -13.30
C GLU A 463 33.78 -44.30 -14.38
N PHE A 464 32.57 -44.83 -14.62
CA PHE A 464 32.35 -45.89 -15.62
C PHE A 464 31.99 -45.41 -17.04
N GLU A 465 31.42 -44.20 -17.22
CA GLU A 465 31.09 -43.70 -18.57
C GLU A 465 32.36 -43.37 -19.39
N GLU A 466 33.44 -42.90 -18.76
CA GLU A 466 34.72 -42.64 -19.44
C GLU A 466 35.45 -43.94 -19.84
N GLU A 467 35.32 -45.04 -19.07
CA GLU A 467 35.90 -46.34 -19.42
C GLU A 467 35.16 -47.03 -20.58
N VAL A 468 33.84 -46.83 -20.69
CA VAL A 468 33.00 -47.45 -21.74
C VAL A 468 33.18 -46.78 -23.11
N ASP A 469 33.59 -45.52 -23.16
CA ASP A 469 33.95 -44.81 -24.40
C ASP A 469 35.43 -44.92 -24.77
N SER A 470 36.30 -45.36 -23.85
CA SER A 470 37.73 -45.62 -24.10
C SER A 470 38.06 -47.07 -24.48
N LEU A 471 37.07 -47.97 -24.48
CA LEU A 471 37.10 -49.39 -24.91
C LEU A 471 36.22 -49.66 -26.14
#